data_AF-A0A2Z6SNW8-F1
#
_entry.id   AF-A0A2Z6SNW8-F1
#
_cell.length_a   1.000
_cell.length_b   1.000
_cell.length_c   1.000
_cell.angle_alpha   90.00
_cell.angle_beta   90.00
_cell.angle_gamma   90.00
#
_symmetry.space_group_name_H-M   'P 1'
#
loop_
_entity.id
_entity.type
_entity.pdbx_description
1 polymer ?
#
loop_
_entity_poly.entity_id
_entity_poly.type
_entity_poly.pdbx_seq_one_letter_code
_entity_poly.pdbx_strand_id
1 'polypeptide(L)'
;MITGIDQGEIISPLLWIIYYNPLLALLKKKDLGFLMTGRRFINIYAGRNTVKHLTFLGCAYMDDTGFITNNQKNLERILIIADSFYQLNDIKINKEKSELLIKTNLKKLQSYNASDNTITIKFGADLINITPLTNNNTICFLGVWINANNTN
;
A
#
# COMPACT_ATOMS: atom_id res chain seq x y z
N MET A 1 -6.22 30.94 -6.13
CA MET A 1 -4.80 30.54 -6.22
C MET A 1 -4.80 29.21 -6.92
N ILE A 2 -4.17 29.09 -8.10
CA ILE A 2 -4.07 27.79 -8.78
C ILE A 2 -2.99 27.02 -8.02
N THR A 3 -3.42 26.13 -7.12
CA THR A 3 -2.54 25.29 -6.31
C THR A 3 -2.49 23.92 -6.98
N GLY A 4 -1.31 23.52 -7.47
CA GLY A 4 -1.13 22.21 -8.10
C GLY A 4 0.04 22.18 -9.07
N ILE A 5 0.37 20.98 -9.52
CA ILE A 5 1.31 20.75 -10.61
C ILE A 5 0.49 20.71 -11.90
N ASP A 6 0.88 21.50 -12.90
CA ASP A 6 0.14 21.60 -14.17
C ASP A 6 0.21 20.29 -14.96
N GLN A 7 -0.95 19.71 -15.30
CA GLN A 7 -0.99 18.49 -16.08
C GLN A 7 -0.59 18.77 -17.54
N GLY A 8 0.29 17.94 -18.10
CA GLY A 8 0.75 18.04 -19.49
C GLY A 8 2.09 18.77 -19.66
N GLU A 9 2.57 19.45 -18.62
CA GLU A 9 3.91 20.03 -18.63
C GLU A 9 4.98 18.93 -18.53
N ILE A 10 6.07 19.10 -19.29
CA ILE A 10 7.18 18.13 -19.34
C ILE A 10 7.83 17.93 -17.97
N ILE A 11 7.84 18.97 -17.14
CA ILE A 11 8.48 18.98 -15.82
C ILE A 11 7.60 18.38 -14.71
N SER A 12 6.30 18.23 -14.96
CA SER A 12 5.33 17.84 -13.93
C SER A 12 5.59 16.49 -13.27
N PRO A 13 6.01 15.43 -14.01
CA PRO A 13 6.38 14.18 -13.36
C PRO A 13 7.56 14.32 -12.40
N LEU A 14 8.54 15.17 -12.72
CA LEU A 14 9.69 15.41 -11.85
C LEU A 14 9.27 16.16 -10.58
N LEU A 15 8.44 17.20 -10.73
CA LEU A 15 7.90 17.93 -9.59
C LEU A 15 7.11 16.99 -8.66
N TRP A 16 6.26 16.13 -9.22
CA TRP A 16 5.51 15.16 -8.42
C TRP A 16 6.43 14.25 -7.60
N ILE A 17 7.52 13.75 -8.21
CA ILE A 17 8.53 12.97 -7.47
C ILE A 17 9.13 13.78 -6.31
N ILE A 18 9.52 15.04 -6.57
CA ILE A 18 10.11 15.90 -5.53
C ILE A 18 9.15 16.12 -4.37
N TYR A 19 7.87 16.38 -4.65
CA TYR A 19 6.85 16.59 -3.63
C TYR A 19 6.49 15.31 -2.87
N TYR A 20 6.34 14.17 -3.55
CA TYR A 20 5.81 12.94 -2.97
C TYR A 20 6.87 12.05 -2.31
N ASN A 21 8.12 12.11 -2.77
CA ASN A 21 9.22 11.28 -2.24
C ASN A 21 9.46 11.42 -0.71
N PRO A 22 9.31 12.60 -0.07
CA PRO A 22 9.37 12.73 1.38
C PRO A 22 8.44 11.79 2.15
N LEU A 23 7.21 11.57 1.66
CA LEU A 23 6.27 10.63 2.29
C LEU A 23 6.82 9.20 2.26
N LEU A 24 7.26 8.75 1.08
CA LEU A 24 7.81 7.40 0.89
C LEU A 24 9.08 7.19 1.72
N ALA A 25 9.96 8.20 1.79
CA ALA A 25 11.18 8.15 2.58
C ALA A 25 10.88 8.05 4.09
N LEU A 26 9.92 8.83 4.59
CA LEU A 26 9.50 8.79 5.99
C LEU A 26 8.92 7.43 6.36
N LEU A 27 8.00 6.92 5.55
CA LEU A 27 7.35 5.63 5.79
C LEU A 27 8.37 4.47 5.73
N LYS A 28 9.34 4.51 4.81
CA LYS A 28 10.44 3.54 4.74
C LYS A 28 11.30 3.55 6.01
N LYS A 29 11.57 4.72 6.59
CA LYS A 29 12.32 4.86 7.85
C LYS A 29 11.57 4.26 9.05
N LYS A 30 10.23 4.22 9.02
CA LYS A 30 9.39 3.71 10.11
C LYS A 30 9.26 2.18 10.14
N ASP A 31 9.74 1.48 9.11
CA ASP A 31 9.71 0.01 9.00
C ASP A 31 8.32 -0.61 9.22
N LEU A 32 7.28 0.08 8.74
CA LEU A 32 5.87 -0.34 8.90
C LEU A 32 5.35 -1.21 7.74
N GLY A 33 6.16 -1.39 6.70
CA GLY A 33 5.79 -2.13 5.49
C GLY A 33 5.71 -3.65 5.70
N PHE A 34 5.55 -4.35 4.59
CA PHE A 34 5.57 -5.80 4.51
C PHE A 34 7.00 -6.33 4.54
N LEU A 35 7.29 -7.26 5.45
CA LEU A 35 8.61 -7.88 5.56
C LEU A 35 8.74 -9.02 4.56
N MET A 36 9.57 -8.82 3.53
CA MET A 36 9.91 -9.82 2.54
C MET A 36 11.23 -10.51 2.90
N THR A 37 11.25 -11.83 2.78
CA THR A 37 12.47 -12.63 2.92
C THR A 37 12.75 -13.34 1.60
N GLY A 38 13.94 -13.13 1.04
CA GLY A 38 14.35 -13.73 -0.21
C GLY A 38 15.77 -14.25 -0.16
N ARG A 39 16.13 -15.13 -1.10
CA ARG A 39 17.52 -15.56 -1.32
C ARG A 39 18.16 -14.61 -2.32
N ARG A 40 19.24 -13.95 -1.91
CA ARG A 40 20.14 -13.22 -2.82
C ARG A 40 21.27 -14.16 -3.23
N PHE A 41 21.38 -14.44 -4.52
CA PHE A 41 22.53 -15.17 -5.06
C PHE A 41 23.74 -14.23 -5.11
N ILE A 42 24.84 -14.62 -4.47
CA ILE A 42 26.11 -13.90 -4.51
C ILE A 42 26.96 -14.42 -5.66
N ASN A 43 26.93 -15.74 -5.87
CA ASN A 43 27.59 -16.39 -6.99
C ASN A 43 26.70 -17.52 -7.50
N ILE A 44 26.20 -17.37 -8.72
CA ILE A 44 25.30 -18.32 -9.37
C ILE A 44 26.00 -19.63 -9.77
N TYR A 45 27.31 -19.59 -10.07
CA TYR A 45 28.09 -20.78 -10.46
C TYR A 45 28.54 -21.61 -9.25
N ALA A 46 28.80 -20.95 -8.11
CA ALA A 46 29.19 -21.61 -6.87
C ALA A 46 28.01 -21.96 -5.96
N GLY A 47 26.77 -21.70 -6.38
CA GLY A 47 25.56 -21.93 -5.60
C GLY A 47 25.46 -21.13 -4.30
N ARG A 48 26.31 -20.10 -4.11
CA ARG A 48 26.35 -19.32 -2.86
C ARG A 48 25.23 -18.30 -2.84
N ASN A 49 24.39 -18.38 -1.82
CA ASN A 49 23.33 -17.43 -1.56
C ASN A 49 23.36 -16.95 -0.11
N THR A 50 22.68 -15.83 0.13
CA THR A 50 22.42 -15.30 1.47
C THR A 50 20.95 -14.95 1.58
N VAL A 51 20.39 -15.16 2.77
CA VAL A 51 19.06 -14.64 3.07
C VAL A 51 19.13 -13.12 3.17
N LYS A 52 18.21 -12.43 2.49
CA LYS A 52 18.06 -10.99 2.55
C LYS A 52 16.64 -10.68 3.03
N HIS A 53 16.57 -9.78 4.00
CA HIS A 53 15.33 -9.20 4.48
C HIS A 53 15.15 -7.84 3.81
N LEU A 54 13.95 -7.56 3.32
CA LEU A 54 13.57 -6.30 2.72
C LEU A 54 12.18 -5.92 3.23
N THR A 55 12.04 -4.71 3.78
CA THR A 55 10.72 -4.16 4.06
C THR A 55 10.21 -3.40 2.85
N PHE A 56 9.09 -3.85 2.29
CA PHE A 56 8.41 -3.21 1.18
C PHE A 56 7.12 -2.55 1.68
N LEU A 57 7.03 -1.24 1.55
CA LEU A 57 5.91 -0.45 2.06
C LEU A 57 4.74 -0.37 1.07
N GLY A 58 5.03 -0.28 -0.22
CA GLY A 58 4.07 0.14 -1.22
C GLY A 58 4.70 0.95 -2.35
N CYS A 59 3.83 1.46 -3.22
CA CYS A 59 4.18 2.27 -4.38
C CYS A 59 3.17 3.40 -4.57
N ALA A 60 3.61 4.48 -5.20
CA ALA A 60 2.77 5.58 -5.61
C ALA A 60 3.10 5.95 -7.04
N TYR A 61 2.10 6.40 -7.78
CA TYR A 61 2.22 6.89 -9.14
C TYR A 61 1.14 7.93 -9.37
N MET A 62 1.54 9.20 -9.47
CA MET A 62 0.62 10.34 -9.57
C MET A 62 -0.44 10.32 -8.45
N ASP A 63 -1.71 10.13 -8.80
CA ASP A 63 -2.88 10.08 -7.92
C ASP A 63 -3.12 8.70 -7.30
N ASP A 64 -2.54 7.64 -7.86
CA ASP A 64 -2.67 6.29 -7.33
C ASP A 64 -1.60 5.99 -6.28
N THR A 65 -2.00 5.47 -5.13
CA THR A 65 -1.08 5.03 -4.08
C THR A 65 -1.56 3.71 -3.48
N GLY A 66 -0.65 2.74 -3.39
CA GLY A 66 -0.90 1.43 -2.80
C GLY A 66 0.09 1.15 -1.66
N PHE A 67 -0.43 0.70 -0.52
CA PHE A 67 0.38 0.29 0.64
C PHE A 67 0.21 -1.21 0.91
N ILE A 68 1.29 -1.85 1.35
CA ILE A 68 1.35 -3.27 1.72
C ILE A 68 2.00 -3.41 3.09
N THR A 69 1.36 -4.16 3.97
CA THR A 69 1.85 -4.39 5.34
C THR A 69 1.36 -5.73 5.90
N ASN A 70 1.90 -6.13 7.04
CA ASN A 70 1.64 -7.41 7.68
C ASN A 70 0.34 -7.45 8.49
N ASN A 71 -0.20 -6.30 8.90
CA ASN A 71 -1.39 -6.23 9.76
C ASN A 71 -2.09 -4.86 9.69
N GLN A 72 -3.36 -4.83 10.12
CA GLN A 72 -4.17 -3.61 10.13
C GLN A 72 -3.57 -2.47 10.97
N LYS A 73 -2.98 -2.76 12.14
CA LYS A 73 -2.41 -1.72 13.01
C LYS A 73 -1.26 -0.95 12.34
N ASN A 74 -0.44 -1.66 11.57
CA ASN A 74 0.62 -1.03 10.78
C ASN A 74 0.05 -0.26 9.59
N LEU A 75 -1.01 -0.78 8.95
CA LEU A 75 -1.71 -0.07 7.88
C LEU A 75 -2.25 1.27 8.38
N GLU A 76 -2.97 1.28 9.50
CA GLU A 76 -3.52 2.49 10.09
C GLU A 76 -2.44 3.50 10.48
N ARG A 77 -1.29 3.03 10.98
CA ARG A 77 -0.13 3.92 11.24
C ARG A 77 0.43 4.54 9.96
N ILE A 78 0.51 3.77 8.87
CA ILE A 78 0.90 4.29 7.55
C ILE A 78 -0.11 5.34 7.09
N LEU A 79 -1.42 5.03 7.18
CA LEU A 79 -2.50 5.93 6.77
C LEU A 79 -2.54 7.22 7.61
N ILE A 80 -2.21 7.18 8.90
CA ILE A 80 -2.08 8.38 9.74
C ILE A 80 -0.96 9.28 9.25
N ILE A 81 0.20 8.71 8.91
CA ILE A 81 1.33 9.48 8.39
C ILE A 81 1.00 10.05 7.00
N ALA A 82 0.38 9.24 6.15
CA ALA A 82 -0.04 9.64 4.81
C ALA A 82 -1.09 10.78 4.87
N ASP A 83 -2.13 10.65 5.70
CA ASP A 83 -3.16 11.67 5.89
C ASP A 83 -2.58 13.00 6.39
N SER A 84 -1.67 12.95 7.36
CA SER A 84 -0.96 14.14 7.83
C SER A 84 -0.12 14.79 6.72
N PHE A 85 0.54 13.99 5.88
CA PHE A 85 1.27 14.49 4.72
C PHE A 85 0.34 15.10 3.68
N TYR A 86 -0.82 14.49 3.41
CA TYR A 86 -1.79 15.00 2.45
C TYR A 86 -2.36 16.35 2.92
N GLN A 87 -2.72 16.47 4.20
CA GLN A 87 -3.17 17.72 4.79
C GLN A 87 -2.10 18.82 4.72
N LEU A 88 -0.83 18.48 4.97
CA LEU A 88 0.27 19.44 4.92
C LEU A 88 0.51 20.00 3.50
N ASN A 89 0.21 19.21 2.47
CA ASN A 89 0.45 19.55 1.07
C ASN A 89 -0.84 19.89 0.30
N ASP A 90 -1.95 20.13 1.00
CA ASP A 90 -3.27 20.41 0.39
C ASP A 90 -3.72 19.35 -0.65
N ILE A 91 -3.32 18.09 -0.44
CA ILE A 91 -3.71 16.96 -1.29
C ILE A 91 -5.04 16.40 -0.78
N LYS A 92 -6.04 16.34 -1.65
CA LYS A 92 -7.34 15.76 -1.33
C LYS A 92 -7.44 14.31 -1.80
N ILE A 93 -7.49 13.37 -0.88
CA ILE A 93 -7.69 11.94 -1.17
C ILE A 93 -9.17 11.59 -1.14
N ASN A 94 -9.62 10.84 -2.15
CA ASN A 94 -10.93 10.19 -2.13
C ASN A 94 -10.85 8.87 -1.37
N LYS A 95 -11.09 8.93 -0.06
CA LYS A 95 -11.00 7.75 0.83
C LYS A 95 -12.03 6.66 0.49
N GLU A 96 -13.18 7.02 -0.09
CA GLU A 96 -14.24 6.06 -0.49
C GLU A 96 -13.83 5.17 -1.66
N LYS A 97 -12.88 5.61 -2.49
CA LYS A 97 -12.30 4.80 -3.57
C LYS A 97 -11.23 3.83 -3.10
N SER A 98 -10.94 3.77 -1.79
CA SER A 98 -9.91 2.87 -1.27
C SER A 98 -10.34 1.41 -1.40
N GLU A 99 -9.52 0.61 -2.05
CA GLU A 99 -9.70 -0.85 -2.11
C GLU A 99 -8.77 -1.53 -1.10
N LEU A 100 -9.25 -2.63 -0.50
CA LEU A 100 -8.49 -3.41 0.46
C LEU A 100 -8.46 -4.88 0.06
N LEU A 101 -7.26 -5.39 -0.19
CA LEU A 101 -6.99 -6.81 -0.39
C LEU A 101 -6.36 -7.40 0.88
N ILE A 102 -6.93 -8.49 1.39
CA ILE A 102 -6.43 -9.16 2.60
C ILE A 102 -6.02 -10.59 2.30
N LYS A 103 -4.80 -10.93 2.68
CA LYS A 103 -4.33 -12.32 2.71
C LYS A 103 -4.43 -12.86 4.14
N THR A 104 -5.51 -13.57 4.45
CA THR A 104 -5.71 -14.26 5.74
C THR A 104 -5.65 -15.77 5.58
N ASN A 105 -5.12 -16.49 6.58
CA ASN A 105 -5.24 -17.95 6.65
C ASN A 105 -6.72 -18.34 6.75
N LEU A 106 -7.24 -19.09 5.77
CA LEU A 106 -8.64 -19.48 5.59
C LEU A 106 -9.33 -20.01 6.87
N LYS A 107 -8.58 -20.61 7.81
CA LYS A 107 -9.11 -21.12 9.08
C LYS A 107 -9.61 -20.01 10.04
N LYS A 108 -9.11 -18.78 9.94
CA LYS A 108 -9.63 -17.63 10.71
C LYS A 108 -10.83 -16.96 10.04
N LEU A 109 -11.06 -17.22 8.76
CA LEU A 109 -12.21 -16.69 8.01
C LEU A 109 -13.48 -17.53 8.18
N GLN A 110 -13.41 -18.74 8.74
CA GLN A 110 -14.61 -19.55 9.02
C GLN A 110 -15.49 -18.94 10.13
N SER A 111 -14.99 -17.97 10.91
CA SER A 111 -15.83 -17.14 11.80
C SER A 111 -16.27 -15.82 11.15
N TYR A 112 -15.86 -15.54 9.91
CA TYR A 112 -16.20 -14.35 9.13
C TYR A 112 -17.29 -14.73 8.13
N ASN A 113 -18.56 -14.64 8.55
CA ASN A 113 -19.71 -14.85 7.66
C ASN A 113 -19.73 -13.79 6.55
N ALA A 114 -19.71 -14.24 5.29
CA ALA A 114 -19.43 -13.42 4.11
C ALA A 114 -20.49 -12.37 3.73
N SER A 115 -21.55 -12.18 4.52
CA SER A 115 -22.69 -11.33 4.15
C SER A 115 -22.64 -9.90 4.72
N ASP A 116 -21.75 -9.58 5.66
CA ASP A 116 -21.75 -8.24 6.33
C ASP A 116 -20.36 -7.76 6.82
N ASN A 117 -19.27 -8.29 6.26
CA ASN A 117 -17.92 -8.06 6.80
C ASN A 117 -17.25 -6.82 6.20
N THR A 118 -17.75 -5.65 6.58
CA THR A 118 -16.95 -4.42 6.48
C THR A 118 -15.86 -4.43 7.55
N ILE A 119 -14.66 -3.95 7.20
CA ILE A 119 -13.61 -3.68 8.17
C ILE A 119 -13.51 -2.17 8.32
N THR A 120 -13.63 -1.72 9.55
CA THR A 120 -13.35 -0.33 9.89
C THR A 120 -11.84 -0.13 9.98
N ILE A 121 -11.32 0.76 9.13
CA ILE A 121 -9.92 1.18 9.11
C ILE A 121 -9.85 2.64 9.55
N LYS A 122 -8.89 2.94 10.42
CA LYS A 122 -8.53 4.33 10.73
C LYS A 122 -7.65 4.90 9.62
N PHE A 123 -8.20 5.83 8.83
CA PHE A 123 -7.47 6.60 7.83
C PHE A 123 -7.29 8.03 8.34
N GLY A 124 -6.16 8.26 9.03
CA GLY A 124 -5.90 9.56 9.64
C GLY A 124 -6.80 9.79 10.85
N ALA A 125 -7.56 10.89 10.82
CA ALA A 125 -8.60 11.17 11.82
C ALA A 125 -9.91 10.41 11.55
N ASP A 126 -10.13 9.96 10.31
CA ASP A 126 -11.39 9.37 9.87
C ASP A 126 -11.44 7.85 10.08
N LEU A 127 -12.65 7.33 10.28
CA LEU A 127 -12.93 5.90 10.23
C LEU A 127 -13.64 5.60 8.92
N ILE A 128 -13.06 4.69 8.12
CA ILE A 128 -13.65 4.26 6.86
C ILE A 128 -14.03 2.79 6.94
N ASN A 129 -15.20 2.44 6.43
CA ASN A 129 -15.64 1.06 6.33
C ASN A 129 -15.34 0.57 4.92
N ILE A 130 -14.45 -0.41 4.82
CA ILE A 130 -14.08 -1.03 3.54
C ILE A 130 -14.50 -2.49 3.58
N THR A 131 -15.19 -2.94 2.54
CA THR A 131 -15.44 -4.38 2.32
C THR A 131 -14.19 -4.99 1.70
N PRO A 132 -13.46 -5.88 2.40
CA PRO A 132 -12.25 -6.45 1.86
C PRO A 132 -12.56 -7.37 0.68
N LEU A 133 -11.75 -7.28 -0.37
CA LEU A 133 -11.81 -8.21 -1.47
C LEU A 133 -11.19 -9.54 -1.01
N THR A 134 -12.01 -10.59 -1.05
CA THR A 134 -11.59 -11.94 -0.66
C THR A 134 -10.94 -12.68 -1.83
N ASN A 135 -10.40 -13.86 -1.54
CA ASN A 135 -9.69 -14.77 -2.42
C ASN A 135 -10.14 -14.79 -3.90
N ASN A 136 -11.43 -14.78 -4.20
CA ASN A 136 -11.92 -14.87 -5.58
C ASN A 136 -11.97 -13.54 -6.36
N ASN A 137 -11.68 -12.43 -5.70
CA ASN A 137 -11.73 -11.11 -6.30
C ASN A 137 -10.31 -10.62 -6.66
N THR A 138 -10.25 -9.71 -7.62
CA THR A 138 -9.02 -9.07 -8.09
C THR A 138 -9.12 -7.56 -7.91
N ILE A 139 -7.99 -6.91 -7.61
CA ILE A 139 -7.82 -5.46 -7.74
C ILE A 139 -6.96 -5.18 -8.96
N CYS A 140 -7.22 -4.06 -9.64
CA CYS A 140 -6.35 -3.56 -10.69
C CYS A 140 -5.61 -2.33 -10.16
N PHE A 141 -4.30 -2.44 -9.99
CA PHE A 141 -3.45 -1.33 -9.57
C PHE A 141 -2.46 -1.02 -10.68
N LEU A 142 -2.54 0.19 -11.27
CA LEU A 142 -1.71 0.62 -12.40
C LEU A 142 -1.70 -0.36 -13.59
N GLY A 143 -2.86 -0.95 -13.90
CA GLY A 143 -3.00 -1.94 -14.98
C GLY A 143 -2.55 -3.35 -14.63
N VAL A 144 -2.07 -3.59 -13.39
CA VAL A 144 -1.69 -4.91 -12.89
C VAL A 144 -2.83 -5.50 -12.07
N TRP A 145 -3.31 -6.68 -12.49
CA TRP A 145 -4.33 -7.43 -11.76
C TRP A 145 -3.70 -8.25 -10.64
N ILE A 146 -4.17 -8.06 -9.41
CA ILE A 146 -3.66 -8.70 -8.20
C ILE A 146 -4.81 -9.43 -7.51
N ASN A 147 -4.61 -10.68 -7.12
CA ASN A 147 -5.54 -11.45 -6.29
C ASN A 147 -4.87 -11.91 -4.98
N ALA A 148 -5.70 -12.26 -4.00
CA ALA A 148 -5.24 -12.87 -2.75
C ALA A 148 -5.20 -14.41 -2.82
N ASN A 149 -5.55 -14.99 -3.98
CA ASN A 149 -5.57 -16.43 -4.19
C ASN A 149 -4.17 -17.04 -4.20
N ASN A 150 -4.00 -18.13 -3.46
CA ASN A 150 -2.76 -18.89 -3.42
C ASN A 150 -3.07 -20.33 -3.81
N THR A 151 -2.94 -20.66 -5.10
CA THR A 151 -3.04 -22.03 -5.61
C THR A 151 -1.65 -22.67 -5.78
N ASN A 152 -0.73 -22.37 -4.86
CA ASN A 152 0.61 -22.95 -4.82
C ASN A 152 0.85 -23.61 -3.46
#